data_AF-A0AAD7V429-F1
#
_entry.id   AF-A0AAD7V429-F1
#
_cell.length_a   1.000
_cell.length_b   1.000
_cell.length_c   1.000
_cell.angle_alpha   90.00
_cell.angle_beta   90.00
_cell.angle_gamma   90.00
#
_symmetry.space_group_name_H-M   'P 1'
#
loop_
_entity.id
_entity.type
_entity.pdbx_description
1 polymer ?
#
loop_
_entity_poly.entity_id
_entity_poly.type
_entity_poly.pdbx_seq_one_letter_code
_entity_poly.pdbx_strand_id
1 'polypeptide(L)'
;MTSDTADPCRINVDLKENWRIYSDFFAQGLATLLSHPHFSLVYVPENGANKMKIVKPATDSYHRERMIQRMNAAIYNPSPYYALSHLWGVSGSNRYLWKEIGDYVDDENGQPAEPISMRPEKRATLLSLLGRNPDSYWWIDVLCARTDTPLDIMGDIYACCFRCYAMMDCEPSVISQLCMMKDKEYEFNELVVFGNLSPRQLIDRYLQLIDHFHTFTNCQWWKRVWTWQEMVLPLGRGLYFIAETASHLSENDIIHINDVSTFDRMLLPLRNTCIKIINENAVLSKIKTASACISEAVKTRSLDLSRIHKEWHIEISALEKIDAVSGPMEEMRRAKCYSAYRMVEFDPMSIVDVIESFGTSPRRCMDPVDYVYGVLGVIPFDIPRMTDPKKVWQQFLSHLEKLIPPLKKRMASMRPQVKIQGINDRAYQVDLSTASNMADVYNNLIIVEVDASKW
;
A
#
# COMPACT_ATOMS: atom_id res chain seq x y z
N MET A 1 -50.52 8.01 -3.52
CA MET A 1 -49.42 7.02 -3.61
C MET A 1 -49.12 6.81 -5.08
N THR A 2 -48.36 7.71 -5.67
CA THR A 2 -47.72 7.49 -6.97
C THR A 2 -46.58 6.53 -6.72
N SER A 3 -46.58 5.36 -7.37
CA SER A 3 -45.44 4.47 -7.32
C SER A 3 -44.27 5.22 -7.94
N ASP A 4 -43.27 5.57 -7.13
CA ASP A 4 -41.94 5.93 -7.61
C ASP A 4 -41.48 4.77 -8.48
N THR A 5 -41.60 4.92 -9.79
CA THR A 5 -40.96 4.03 -10.74
C THR A 5 -39.47 4.19 -10.47
N ALA A 6 -38.90 3.22 -9.74
CA ALA A 6 -37.51 3.22 -9.34
C ALA A 6 -36.67 3.48 -10.59
N ASP A 7 -36.01 4.64 -10.63
CA ASP A 7 -35.08 4.98 -11.69
C ASP A 7 -34.04 3.85 -11.76
N PRO A 8 -33.99 3.07 -12.85
CA PRO A 8 -33.06 1.94 -12.97
C PRO A 8 -31.58 2.40 -12.92
N CYS A 9 -31.32 3.71 -13.06
CA CYS A 9 -30.00 4.30 -12.93
C CYS A 9 -29.63 4.68 -11.48
N ARG A 10 -30.56 4.57 -10.53
CA ARG A 10 -30.28 4.89 -9.12
C ARG A 10 -29.50 3.74 -8.48
N ILE A 11 -28.32 4.07 -7.96
CA ILE A 11 -27.53 3.15 -7.15
C ILE A 11 -28.16 3.11 -5.75
N ASN A 12 -28.64 1.95 -5.35
CA ASN A 12 -29.20 1.68 -4.03
C ASN A 12 -28.37 0.58 -3.36
N VAL A 13 -27.45 1.02 -2.50
CA VAL A 13 -26.49 0.15 -1.82
C VAL A 13 -27.04 -0.23 -0.44
N ASP A 14 -27.73 -1.36 -0.34
CA ASP A 14 -28.21 -1.92 0.95
C ASP A 14 -27.20 -2.93 1.50
N LEU A 15 -26.22 -2.44 2.27
CA LEU A 15 -25.19 -3.29 2.87
C LEU A 15 -25.59 -3.75 4.27
N LYS A 16 -25.11 -4.93 4.66
CA LYS A 16 -25.22 -5.43 6.04
C LYS A 16 -24.57 -4.46 7.04
N GLU A 17 -25.01 -4.52 8.30
CA GLU A 17 -24.74 -3.52 9.36
C GLU A 17 -23.32 -2.94 9.39
N ASN A 18 -22.28 -3.79 9.32
CA ASN A 18 -20.89 -3.35 9.42
C ASN A 18 -20.40 -2.50 8.22
N TRP A 19 -21.14 -2.49 7.11
CA TRP A 19 -20.78 -1.77 5.89
C TRP A 19 -21.69 -0.58 5.59
N ARG A 20 -22.76 -0.38 6.38
CA ARG A 20 -23.72 0.73 6.18
C ARG A 20 -23.06 2.10 6.24
N ILE A 21 -22.03 2.27 7.06
CA ILE A 21 -21.27 3.52 7.14
C ILE A 21 -20.56 3.89 5.82
N TYR A 22 -20.37 2.93 4.91
CA TYR A 22 -19.72 3.14 3.61
C TYR A 22 -20.71 3.20 2.44
N SER A 23 -22.00 2.93 2.65
CA SER A 23 -22.97 2.84 1.53
C SER A 23 -23.05 4.13 0.74
N ASP A 24 -23.14 5.26 1.43
CA ASP A 24 -23.28 6.58 0.81
C ASP A 24 -22.02 6.97 0.05
N PHE A 25 -20.85 6.63 0.60
CA PHE A 25 -19.58 6.84 -0.06
C PHE A 25 -19.46 6.05 -1.35
N PHE A 26 -19.72 4.74 -1.31
CA PHE A 26 -19.67 3.92 -2.51
C PHE A 26 -20.72 4.37 -3.53
N ALA A 27 -21.94 4.68 -3.10
CA ALA A 27 -22.98 5.16 -3.98
C ALA A 27 -22.57 6.46 -4.69
N GLN A 28 -22.04 7.45 -3.96
CA GLN A 28 -21.60 8.73 -4.53
C GLN A 28 -20.37 8.58 -5.42
N GLY A 29 -19.34 7.86 -4.95
CA GLY A 29 -18.10 7.65 -5.69
C GLY A 29 -18.34 6.85 -6.97
N LEU A 30 -19.12 5.76 -6.90
CA LEU A 30 -19.47 4.96 -8.08
C LEU A 30 -20.37 5.72 -9.04
N ALA A 31 -21.35 6.50 -8.55
CA ALA A 31 -22.17 7.36 -9.42
C ALA A 31 -21.29 8.36 -10.19
N THR A 32 -20.36 9.00 -9.49
CA THR A 32 -19.40 9.95 -10.08
C THR A 32 -18.56 9.27 -11.15
N LEU A 33 -17.91 8.15 -10.82
CA LEU A 33 -17.07 7.40 -11.75
C LEU A 33 -17.84 6.91 -12.98
N LEU A 34 -19.02 6.31 -12.81
CA LEU A 34 -19.81 5.78 -13.93
C LEU A 34 -20.34 6.86 -14.86
N SER A 35 -20.45 8.11 -14.39
CA SER A 35 -20.80 9.27 -15.22
C SER A 35 -19.59 9.98 -15.83
N HIS A 36 -18.37 9.65 -15.37
CA HIS A 36 -17.18 10.40 -15.74
C HIS A 36 -16.64 9.99 -17.12
N PRO A 37 -16.44 10.93 -18.07
CA PRO A 37 -16.10 10.61 -19.46
C PRO A 37 -14.73 9.96 -19.65
N HIS A 38 -13.80 10.19 -18.71
CA HIS A 38 -12.47 9.58 -18.75
C HIS A 38 -12.36 8.28 -17.94
N PHE A 39 -13.42 7.85 -17.23
CA PHE A 39 -13.39 6.59 -16.51
C PHE A 39 -13.62 5.44 -17.50
N SER A 40 -12.59 4.61 -17.68
CA SER A 40 -12.59 3.47 -18.60
C SER A 40 -12.18 2.20 -17.86
N LEU A 41 -12.66 1.05 -18.31
CA LEU A 41 -12.36 -0.25 -17.69
C LEU A 41 -12.10 -1.29 -18.77
N VAL A 42 -11.29 -2.30 -18.47
CA VAL A 42 -11.19 -3.51 -19.28
C VAL A 42 -12.29 -4.47 -18.85
N TYR A 43 -13.21 -4.78 -19.75
CA TYR A 43 -14.21 -5.83 -19.59
C TYR A 43 -13.62 -7.18 -20.02
N VAL A 44 -13.69 -8.16 -19.11
CA VAL A 44 -13.31 -9.55 -19.34
C VAL A 44 -14.59 -10.35 -19.55
N PRO A 45 -14.84 -10.92 -20.74
CA PRO A 45 -16.07 -11.64 -21.03
C PRO A 45 -16.16 -12.98 -20.27
N GLU A 46 -17.39 -13.46 -20.06
CA GLU A 46 -17.64 -14.75 -19.41
C GLU A 46 -17.06 -15.93 -20.18
N ASN A 47 -17.24 -15.91 -21.50
CA ASN A 47 -16.75 -16.94 -22.41
C ASN A 47 -15.40 -16.49 -22.97
N GLY A 48 -14.32 -17.19 -22.62
CA GLY A 48 -12.95 -16.92 -23.10
C GLY A 48 -12.74 -17.02 -24.62
N ALA A 49 -13.81 -17.26 -25.39
CA ALA A 49 -13.83 -17.15 -26.84
C ALA A 49 -13.88 -15.68 -27.32
N ASN A 50 -14.38 -14.75 -26.49
CA ASN A 50 -14.42 -13.34 -26.82
C ASN A 50 -13.19 -12.62 -26.29
N LYS A 51 -12.67 -11.70 -27.09
CA LYS A 51 -11.57 -10.82 -26.72
C LYS A 51 -12.01 -9.81 -25.65
N MET A 52 -11.09 -9.41 -24.78
CA MET A 52 -11.36 -8.37 -23.78
C MET A 52 -11.55 -7.03 -24.45
N LYS A 53 -12.27 -6.10 -23.82
CA LYS A 53 -12.57 -4.78 -24.43
C LYS A 53 -12.40 -3.64 -23.43
N ILE A 54 -11.84 -2.51 -23.87
CA ILE A 54 -11.89 -1.26 -23.11
C ILE A 54 -13.26 -0.64 -23.29
N VAL A 55 -13.94 -0.35 -22.19
CA VAL A 55 -15.31 0.17 -22.15
C VAL A 55 -15.37 1.44 -21.31
N LYS A 56 -16.27 2.35 -21.69
CA LYS A 56 -16.54 3.61 -20.99
C LYS A 56 -17.97 3.63 -20.46
N PRO A 57 -18.20 3.40 -19.16
CA PRO A 57 -19.55 3.39 -18.61
C PRO A 57 -20.33 4.69 -18.84
N ALA A 58 -19.65 5.84 -18.97
CA ALA A 58 -20.30 7.10 -19.27
C ALA A 58 -21.05 7.10 -20.61
N THR A 59 -20.53 6.38 -21.61
CA THR A 59 -21.07 6.33 -22.98
C THR A 59 -21.61 4.97 -23.41
N ASP A 60 -21.33 3.91 -22.66
CA ASP A 60 -21.81 2.55 -22.90
C ASP A 60 -22.91 2.20 -21.88
N SER A 61 -24.17 2.35 -22.28
CA SER A 61 -25.33 2.10 -21.41
C SER A 61 -25.44 0.64 -20.99
N TYR A 62 -25.10 -0.31 -21.87
CA TYR A 62 -25.13 -1.74 -21.56
C TYR A 62 -24.20 -2.06 -20.39
N HIS A 63 -22.92 -1.66 -20.48
CA HIS A 63 -21.97 -1.93 -19.41
C HIS A 63 -22.29 -1.14 -18.14
N ARG A 64 -22.76 0.11 -18.24
CA ARG A 64 -23.17 0.91 -17.08
C ARG A 64 -24.34 0.30 -16.31
N GLU A 65 -25.43 -0.03 -17.00
CA GLU A 65 -26.63 -0.62 -16.38
C GLU A 65 -26.30 -1.95 -15.70
N ARG A 66 -25.48 -2.76 -16.36
CA ARG A 66 -25.00 -4.03 -15.82
C ARG A 66 -24.16 -3.86 -14.55
N MET A 67 -23.27 -2.87 -14.53
CA MET A 67 -22.52 -2.53 -13.32
C MET A 67 -23.49 -2.12 -12.21
N ILE A 68 -24.44 -1.20 -12.48
CA ILE A 68 -25.45 -0.75 -11.50
C ILE A 68 -26.27 -1.92 -10.93
N GLN A 69 -26.73 -2.83 -11.79
CA GLN A 69 -27.45 -4.03 -11.34
C GLN A 69 -26.62 -4.88 -10.37
N ARG A 70 -25.32 -5.07 -10.65
CA ARG A 70 -24.40 -5.79 -9.75
C ARG A 70 -24.21 -5.07 -8.42
N MET A 71 -24.08 -3.75 -8.44
CA MET A 71 -23.94 -2.95 -7.21
C MET A 71 -25.18 -3.09 -6.33
N ASN A 72 -26.37 -2.98 -6.93
CA ASN A 72 -27.65 -3.06 -6.22
C ASN A 72 -27.95 -4.49 -5.71
N ALA A 73 -27.40 -5.51 -6.35
CA ALA A 73 -27.53 -6.91 -5.91
C ALA A 73 -26.47 -7.34 -4.87
N ALA A 74 -25.44 -6.52 -4.64
CA ALA A 74 -24.33 -6.89 -3.77
C ALA A 74 -24.68 -6.73 -2.28
N ILE A 75 -24.42 -7.78 -1.50
CA ILE A 75 -24.74 -7.82 -0.07
C ILE A 75 -23.61 -7.23 0.80
N TYR A 76 -22.36 -7.33 0.34
CA TYR A 76 -21.16 -7.03 1.15
C TYR A 76 -20.26 -5.95 0.57
N ASN A 77 -20.09 -5.90 -0.75
CA ASN A 77 -19.24 -4.92 -1.41
C ASN A 77 -19.92 -4.51 -2.71
N PRO A 78 -20.41 -3.26 -2.79
CA PRO A 78 -21.17 -2.79 -3.94
C PRO A 78 -20.29 -2.51 -5.16
N SER A 79 -18.96 -2.61 -5.05
CA SER A 79 -18.10 -2.26 -6.17
C SER A 79 -18.17 -3.29 -7.31
N PRO A 80 -18.30 -2.83 -8.57
CA PRO A 80 -18.45 -3.71 -9.72
C PRO A 80 -17.14 -4.02 -10.48
N TYR A 81 -15.98 -3.49 -10.05
CA TYR A 81 -14.71 -3.63 -10.78
C TYR A 81 -13.50 -3.86 -9.88
N TYR A 82 -12.46 -4.50 -10.42
CA TYR A 82 -11.16 -4.71 -9.79
C TYR A 82 -10.18 -3.62 -10.20
N ALA A 83 -9.11 -3.41 -9.43
CA ALA A 83 -8.00 -2.56 -9.83
C ALA A 83 -6.69 -3.36 -9.87
N LEU A 84 -5.84 -3.06 -10.84
CA LEU A 84 -4.47 -3.55 -10.89
C LEU A 84 -3.51 -2.43 -10.49
N SER A 85 -2.60 -2.75 -9.59
CA SER A 85 -1.45 -1.96 -9.21
C SER A 85 -0.18 -2.70 -9.63
N HIS A 86 0.76 -2.03 -10.27
CA HIS A 86 1.96 -2.68 -10.78
C HIS A 86 3.10 -1.69 -11.04
N LEU A 87 4.34 -2.17 -10.98
CA LEU A 87 5.51 -1.41 -11.45
C LEU A 87 5.50 -1.26 -12.99
N TRP A 88 5.68 -0.04 -13.48
CA TRP A 88 5.70 0.24 -14.91
C TRP A 88 6.97 -0.32 -15.57
N GLY A 89 7.00 -0.40 -16.91
CA GLY A 89 8.23 -0.65 -17.66
C GLY A 89 9.25 0.46 -17.37
N VAL A 90 10.24 0.15 -16.55
CA VAL A 90 11.07 1.17 -15.89
C VAL A 90 12.10 1.76 -16.85
N SER A 91 12.15 3.10 -16.88
CA SER A 91 13.02 4.00 -17.65
C SER A 91 12.55 4.40 -19.06
N GLY A 92 12.69 5.68 -19.38
CA GLY A 92 12.37 6.24 -20.70
C GLY A 92 13.11 5.57 -21.86
N SER A 93 14.22 4.88 -21.57
CA SER A 93 15.03 4.10 -22.49
C SER A 93 14.56 2.65 -22.71
N ASN A 94 13.73 2.09 -21.81
CA ASN A 94 13.37 0.67 -21.85
C ASN A 94 11.86 0.47 -21.57
N ARG A 95 11.02 1.00 -22.46
CA ARG A 95 9.55 1.01 -22.29
C ARG A 95 8.90 -0.38 -22.36
N TYR A 96 9.64 -1.47 -22.62
CA TYR A 96 9.13 -2.84 -22.76
C TYR A 96 7.73 -2.88 -23.40
N LEU A 97 7.63 -2.43 -24.65
CA LEU A 97 6.33 -2.38 -25.32
C LEU A 97 5.77 -3.80 -25.48
N TRP A 98 4.52 -3.99 -25.07
CA TRP A 98 3.75 -5.19 -25.33
C TRP A 98 2.99 -4.97 -26.64
N LYS A 99 3.59 -5.39 -27.75
CA LYS A 99 3.02 -5.18 -29.09
C LYS A 99 1.82 -6.09 -29.37
N GLU A 100 1.84 -7.25 -28.73
CA GLU A 100 0.83 -8.30 -28.86
C GLU A 100 -0.40 -8.04 -27.99
N ILE A 101 -0.46 -6.92 -27.22
CA ILE A 101 -1.65 -6.62 -26.39
C ILE A 101 -2.92 -6.52 -27.23
N GLY A 102 -2.78 -6.03 -28.46
CA GLY A 102 -3.85 -5.98 -29.45
C GLY A 102 -4.34 -7.36 -29.90
N ASP A 103 -3.73 -8.48 -29.50
CA ASP A 103 -4.28 -9.82 -29.71
C ASP A 103 -5.27 -10.22 -28.59
N TYR A 104 -5.20 -9.54 -27.44
CA TYR A 104 -5.98 -9.87 -26.24
C TYR A 104 -7.05 -8.83 -25.89
N VAL A 105 -6.84 -7.57 -26.23
CA VAL A 105 -7.71 -6.44 -25.87
C VAL A 105 -8.08 -5.63 -27.10
N ASP A 106 -9.37 -5.35 -27.28
CA ASP A 106 -9.86 -4.31 -28.18
C ASP A 106 -10.02 -2.97 -27.42
N ASP A 107 -9.77 -1.87 -28.11
CA ASP A 107 -10.03 -0.52 -27.64
C ASP A 107 -11.55 -0.20 -27.60
N GLU A 108 -11.88 1.03 -27.21
CA GLU A 108 -13.27 1.49 -27.12
C GLU A 108 -14.00 1.59 -28.46
N ASN A 109 -13.29 1.53 -29.59
CA ASN A 109 -13.83 1.54 -30.94
C ASN A 109 -13.90 0.12 -31.53
N GLY A 110 -13.57 -0.91 -30.75
CA GLY A 110 -13.51 -2.29 -31.19
C GLY A 110 -12.32 -2.62 -32.09
N GLN A 111 -11.29 -1.77 -32.12
CA GLN A 111 -10.03 -2.03 -32.82
C GLN A 111 -9.02 -2.68 -31.87
N PRO A 112 -8.04 -3.45 -32.36
CA PRO A 112 -6.95 -3.95 -31.51
C PRO A 112 -6.29 -2.82 -30.70
N ALA A 113 -6.11 -3.03 -29.39
CA ALA A 113 -5.47 -2.04 -28.52
C ALA A 113 -4.04 -1.73 -28.97
N GLU A 114 -3.67 -0.45 -28.89
CA GLU A 114 -2.31 0.02 -29.19
C GLU A 114 -1.27 -0.58 -28.22
N PRO A 115 0.00 -0.74 -28.63
CA PRO A 115 1.05 -1.25 -27.77
C PRO A 115 1.23 -0.44 -26.49
N ILE A 116 1.24 -1.12 -25.35
CA ILE A 116 1.39 -0.51 -24.02
C ILE A 116 2.76 -0.81 -23.40
N SER A 117 3.21 0.03 -22.47
CA SER A 117 4.42 -0.26 -21.68
C SER A 117 4.12 -1.29 -20.59
N MET A 118 4.67 -2.50 -20.74
CA MET A 118 4.54 -3.56 -19.72
C MET A 118 5.71 -4.53 -19.76
N ARG A 119 6.36 -4.70 -18.59
CA ARG A 119 7.44 -5.66 -18.36
C ARG A 119 7.03 -7.07 -18.83
N PRO A 120 7.84 -7.78 -19.65
CA PRO A 120 7.47 -9.07 -20.23
C PRO A 120 7.03 -10.12 -19.21
N GLU A 121 7.73 -10.19 -18.09
CA GLU A 121 7.51 -11.13 -17.00
C GLU A 121 6.12 -11.01 -16.35
N LYS A 122 5.45 -9.86 -16.50
CA LYS A 122 4.09 -9.62 -15.96
C LYS A 122 2.97 -10.20 -16.81
N ARG A 123 3.20 -10.29 -18.12
CA ARG A 123 2.13 -10.41 -19.12
C ARG A 123 1.33 -11.70 -18.91
N ALA A 124 2.04 -12.82 -18.70
CA ALA A 124 1.42 -14.12 -18.44
C ALA A 124 0.61 -14.11 -17.14
N THR A 125 1.17 -13.56 -16.07
CA THR A 125 0.50 -13.44 -14.76
C THR A 125 -0.76 -12.59 -14.85
N LEU A 126 -0.71 -11.46 -15.57
CA LEU A 126 -1.87 -10.60 -15.79
C LEU A 126 -2.97 -11.34 -16.56
N LEU A 127 -2.63 -11.99 -17.68
CA LEU A 127 -3.61 -12.77 -18.46
C LEU A 127 -4.21 -13.91 -17.63
N SER A 128 -3.40 -14.59 -16.81
CA SER A 128 -3.85 -15.62 -15.88
C SER A 128 -4.82 -15.05 -14.84
N LEU A 129 -4.50 -13.90 -14.25
CA LEU A 129 -5.36 -13.20 -13.28
C LEU A 129 -6.71 -12.82 -13.91
N LEU A 130 -6.70 -12.22 -15.10
CA LEU A 130 -7.92 -11.83 -15.80
C LEU A 130 -8.76 -13.07 -16.18
N GLY A 131 -8.13 -14.12 -16.71
CA GLY A 131 -8.80 -15.37 -17.08
C GLY A 131 -9.44 -16.11 -15.90
N ARG A 132 -8.90 -15.97 -14.67
CA ARG A 132 -9.51 -16.53 -13.45
C ARG A 132 -10.72 -15.74 -12.95
N ASN A 133 -10.93 -14.54 -13.49
CA ASN A 133 -12.06 -13.67 -13.13
C ASN A 133 -12.85 -13.34 -14.40
N PRO A 134 -13.48 -14.33 -15.06
CA PRO A 134 -14.32 -14.06 -16.21
C PRO A 134 -15.50 -13.19 -15.78
N ASP A 135 -16.13 -12.55 -16.76
CA ASP A 135 -17.29 -11.71 -16.54
C ASP A 135 -17.08 -10.55 -15.54
N SER A 136 -15.97 -9.82 -15.70
CA SER A 136 -15.52 -8.82 -14.73
C SER A 136 -15.03 -7.54 -15.40
N TYR A 137 -14.84 -6.50 -14.60
CA TYR A 137 -14.33 -5.19 -15.04
C TYR A 137 -13.06 -4.84 -14.30
N TRP A 138 -12.07 -4.26 -14.97
CA TRP A 138 -10.75 -3.98 -14.42
C TRP A 138 -10.26 -2.58 -14.75
N TRP A 139 -9.84 -1.84 -13.73
CA TRP A 139 -8.99 -0.67 -13.89
C TRP A 139 -7.54 -1.13 -13.99
N ILE A 140 -6.92 -0.88 -15.15
CA ILE A 140 -5.49 -1.14 -15.39
C ILE A 140 -4.92 0.15 -15.97
N ASP A 141 -4.12 0.88 -15.20
CA ASP A 141 -3.63 2.22 -15.55
C ASP A 141 -3.06 2.33 -16.98
N VAL A 142 -2.22 1.40 -17.42
CA VAL A 142 -1.60 1.42 -18.76
C VAL A 142 -2.57 1.15 -19.92
N LEU A 143 -3.79 0.66 -19.63
CA LEU A 143 -4.85 0.45 -20.61
C LEU A 143 -5.97 1.50 -20.49
N CYS A 144 -6.29 1.91 -19.28
CA CYS A 144 -7.45 2.73 -18.97
C CYS A 144 -7.11 4.21 -18.77
N ALA A 145 -5.90 4.54 -18.32
CA ALA A 145 -5.45 5.91 -18.15
C ALA A 145 -4.89 6.45 -19.48
N ARG A 146 -5.30 7.67 -19.79
CA ARG A 146 -4.85 8.45 -20.93
C ARG A 146 -4.01 9.63 -20.44
N THR A 147 -3.33 10.29 -21.37
CA THR A 147 -2.61 11.54 -21.08
C THR A 147 -3.52 12.63 -20.51
N ASP A 148 -4.81 12.58 -20.86
CA ASP A 148 -5.84 13.50 -20.40
C ASP A 148 -6.68 12.97 -19.24
N THR A 149 -6.42 11.77 -18.70
CA THR A 149 -7.16 11.27 -17.52
C THR A 149 -6.95 12.23 -16.35
N PRO A 150 -8.03 12.81 -15.82
CA PRO A 150 -7.97 13.69 -14.66
C PRO A 150 -7.43 12.94 -13.44
N LEU A 151 -6.57 13.58 -12.65
CA LEU A 151 -5.95 12.97 -11.47
C LEU A 151 -6.86 13.01 -10.24
N ASP A 152 -7.88 13.86 -10.26
CA ASP A 152 -8.92 13.98 -9.23
C ASP A 152 -9.75 12.71 -9.07
N ILE A 153 -10.02 11.98 -10.16
CA ILE A 153 -10.77 10.71 -10.10
C ILE A 153 -9.92 9.51 -9.65
N MET A 154 -8.58 9.62 -9.62
CA MET A 154 -7.70 8.48 -9.32
C MET A 154 -7.92 7.95 -7.90
N GLY A 155 -8.16 8.85 -6.94
CA GLY A 155 -8.50 8.46 -5.57
C GLY A 155 -9.78 7.62 -5.53
N ASP A 156 -10.83 8.08 -6.21
CA ASP A 156 -12.11 7.38 -6.25
C ASP A 156 -12.02 6.04 -6.96
N ILE A 157 -11.20 5.91 -8.00
CA ILE A 157 -10.97 4.64 -8.71
C ILE A 157 -10.44 3.56 -7.74
N TYR A 158 -9.44 3.87 -6.93
CA TYR A 158 -8.93 2.89 -5.97
C TYR A 158 -9.85 2.74 -4.76
N ALA A 159 -10.48 3.83 -4.30
CA ALA A 159 -11.36 3.80 -3.14
C ALA A 159 -12.63 2.99 -3.38
N CYS A 160 -13.17 3.08 -4.60
CA CYS A 160 -14.40 2.42 -5.00
C CYS A 160 -14.18 1.07 -5.68
N CYS A 161 -12.95 0.53 -5.75
CA CYS A 161 -12.73 -0.78 -6.36
C CYS A 161 -13.16 -1.93 -5.44
N PHE A 162 -13.55 -3.06 -6.04
CA PHE A 162 -13.95 -4.27 -5.34
C PHE A 162 -12.77 -4.87 -4.61
N ARG A 163 -11.63 -4.92 -5.30
CA ARG A 163 -10.37 -5.47 -4.85
C ARG A 163 -9.26 -4.86 -5.69
N CYS A 164 -8.15 -4.51 -5.04
CA CYS A 164 -6.92 -4.17 -5.73
C CYS A 164 -5.95 -5.35 -5.69
N TYR A 165 -5.31 -5.64 -6.82
CA TYR A 165 -4.20 -6.59 -6.92
C TYR A 165 -2.89 -5.84 -7.20
N ALA A 166 -1.93 -5.94 -6.29
CA ALA A 166 -0.56 -5.47 -6.50
C ALA A 166 0.31 -6.59 -7.06
N MET A 167 0.83 -6.39 -8.28
CA MET A 167 1.83 -7.27 -8.88
C MET A 167 3.23 -6.86 -8.42
N MET A 168 3.77 -7.66 -7.51
CA MET A 168 5.04 -7.46 -6.82
C MET A 168 6.22 -7.97 -7.62
N ASP A 169 7.27 -7.16 -7.71
CA ASP A 169 8.55 -7.55 -8.33
C ASP A 169 9.38 -8.44 -7.41
N CYS A 170 8.85 -9.63 -7.13
CA CYS A 170 9.51 -10.71 -6.40
C CYS A 170 9.22 -12.08 -7.05
N GLU A 171 10.00 -13.08 -6.64
CA GLU A 171 9.73 -14.47 -6.99
C GLU A 171 8.43 -14.97 -6.34
N PRO A 172 7.68 -15.90 -6.99
CA PRO A 172 6.42 -16.43 -6.46
C PRO A 172 6.58 -17.08 -5.08
N SER A 173 7.71 -17.76 -4.87
CA SER A 173 8.05 -18.41 -3.61
C SER A 173 8.02 -17.46 -2.41
N VAL A 174 8.32 -16.17 -2.60
CA VAL A 174 8.28 -15.19 -1.51
C VAL A 174 6.85 -15.07 -0.96
N ILE A 175 5.86 -14.91 -1.84
CA ILE A 175 4.46 -14.79 -1.42
C ILE A 175 3.94 -16.12 -0.87
N SER A 176 4.25 -17.24 -1.53
CA SER A 176 3.79 -18.56 -1.05
C SER A 176 4.34 -18.88 0.34
N GLN A 177 5.59 -18.53 0.63
CA GLN A 177 6.18 -18.70 1.96
C GLN A 177 5.54 -17.80 3.01
N LEU A 178 5.22 -16.54 2.68
CA LEU A 178 4.46 -15.67 3.57
C LEU A 178 3.07 -16.27 3.85
N CYS A 179 2.35 -16.73 2.83
CA CYS A 179 1.07 -17.42 2.99
C CYS A 179 1.15 -18.63 3.91
N MET A 180 2.20 -19.46 3.82
CA MET A 180 2.40 -20.61 4.72
C MET A 180 2.70 -20.21 6.17
N MET A 181 3.24 -19.01 6.38
CA MET A 181 3.64 -18.53 7.71
C MET A 181 2.52 -17.79 8.44
N LYS A 182 1.51 -17.24 7.74
CA LYS A 182 0.41 -16.50 8.39
C LYS A 182 -0.38 -17.37 9.37
N ASP A 183 -0.54 -18.66 9.05
CA ASP A 183 -1.27 -19.61 9.90
C ASP A 183 -0.49 -19.99 11.17
N LYS A 184 0.79 -19.61 11.26
CA LYS A 184 1.64 -19.84 12.43
C LYS A 184 1.63 -18.70 13.45
N GLU A 185 0.79 -17.67 13.28
CA GLU A 185 0.67 -16.57 14.26
C GLU A 185 0.29 -17.09 15.64
N TYR A 186 -0.68 -18.01 15.72
CA TYR A 186 -1.10 -18.59 17.00
C TYR A 186 0.04 -19.34 17.67
N GLU A 187 0.72 -20.22 16.92
CA GLU A 187 1.89 -20.95 17.42
C GLU A 187 2.99 -19.97 17.88
N PHE A 188 3.28 -18.92 17.10
CA PHE A 188 4.26 -17.90 17.48
C PHE A 188 3.92 -17.27 18.83
N ASN A 189 2.66 -16.84 19.01
CA ASN A 189 2.21 -16.21 20.24
C ASN A 189 2.32 -17.17 21.44
N GLU A 190 1.98 -18.45 21.28
CA GLU A 190 2.17 -19.44 22.34
C GLU A 190 3.66 -19.60 22.70
N LEU A 191 4.55 -19.69 21.71
CA LEU A 191 5.98 -19.84 21.95
C LEU A 191 6.58 -18.63 22.67
N VAL A 192 6.16 -17.42 22.32
CA VAL A 192 6.62 -16.17 22.93
C VAL A 192 6.07 -16.00 24.35
N VAL A 193 4.77 -16.25 24.56
CA VAL A 193 4.10 -16.03 25.86
C VAL A 193 4.51 -17.07 26.90
N PHE A 194 4.58 -18.35 26.51
CA PHE A 194 4.89 -19.44 27.45
C PHE A 194 6.39 -19.68 27.64
N GLY A 195 7.25 -19.01 26.86
CA GLY A 195 8.70 -19.12 27.00
C GLY A 195 9.25 -20.51 26.67
N ASN A 196 8.56 -21.26 25.82
CA ASN A 196 8.88 -22.66 25.49
C ASN A 196 10.15 -22.81 24.64
N LEU A 197 10.66 -21.72 24.07
CA LEU A 197 11.89 -21.68 23.29
C LEU A 197 12.89 -20.72 23.91
N SER A 198 14.17 -21.06 23.82
CA SER A 198 15.21 -20.06 24.03
C SER A 198 15.08 -18.94 23.00
N PRO A 199 15.46 -17.69 23.35
CA PRO A 199 15.50 -16.55 22.41
C PRO A 199 16.08 -16.91 21.04
N ARG A 200 17.14 -17.71 21.03
CA ARG A 200 17.84 -18.09 19.81
C ARG A 200 17.10 -19.11 18.96
N GLN A 201 16.49 -20.13 19.58
CA GLN A 201 15.63 -21.06 18.85
C GLN A 201 14.43 -20.34 18.23
N LEU A 202 13.93 -19.28 18.88
CA LEU A 202 12.89 -18.44 18.30
C LEU A 202 13.40 -17.71 17.06
N ILE A 203 14.56 -17.03 17.13
CA ILE A 203 15.15 -16.37 15.95
C ILE A 203 15.43 -17.36 14.82
N ASP A 204 16.10 -18.48 15.10
CA ASP A 204 16.43 -19.50 14.09
C ASP A 204 15.16 -20.04 13.39
N ARG A 205 14.07 -20.20 14.15
CA ARG A 205 12.79 -20.68 13.62
C ARG A 205 12.10 -19.67 12.69
N TYR A 206 12.25 -18.37 12.96
CA TYR A 206 11.58 -17.30 12.21
C TYR A 206 12.52 -16.50 11.30
N LEU A 207 13.80 -16.89 11.20
CA LEU A 207 14.78 -16.22 10.33
C LEU A 207 14.35 -16.23 8.86
N GLN A 208 13.81 -17.37 8.40
CA GLN A 208 13.27 -17.46 7.05
C GLN A 208 12.09 -16.49 6.84
N LEU A 209 11.21 -16.32 7.83
CA LEU A 209 10.12 -15.34 7.73
C LEU A 209 10.67 -13.92 7.60
N ILE A 210 11.64 -13.55 8.42
CA ILE A 210 12.31 -12.25 8.36
C ILE A 210 12.91 -12.02 6.97
N ASP A 211 13.58 -13.02 6.40
CA ASP A 211 14.18 -12.93 5.06
C ASP A 211 13.15 -12.77 3.94
N HIS A 212 12.09 -13.56 3.94
CA HIS A 212 11.03 -13.44 2.93
C HIS A 212 10.30 -12.10 3.07
N PHE A 213 10.04 -11.65 4.29
CA PHE A 213 9.32 -10.40 4.51
C PHE A 213 10.17 -9.16 4.19
N HIS A 214 11.47 -9.22 4.50
CA HIS A 214 12.45 -8.24 4.06
C HIS A 214 12.56 -8.20 2.53
N THR A 215 12.56 -9.36 1.85
CA THR A 215 12.56 -9.42 0.38
C THR A 215 11.30 -8.79 -0.19
N PHE A 216 10.14 -9.14 0.36
CA PHE A 216 8.83 -8.63 -0.05
C PHE A 216 8.71 -7.10 0.08
N THR A 217 9.16 -6.53 1.21
CA THR A 217 9.11 -5.08 1.44
C THR A 217 10.18 -4.29 0.69
N ASN A 218 11.23 -4.95 0.20
CA ASN A 218 12.26 -4.33 -0.63
C ASN A 218 11.94 -4.29 -2.13
N CYS A 219 10.84 -4.89 -2.56
CA CYS A 219 10.32 -4.76 -3.92
C CYS A 219 10.24 -3.28 -4.34
N GLN A 220 10.54 -2.99 -5.61
CA GLN A 220 10.43 -1.67 -6.21
C GLN A 220 9.01 -1.12 -6.15
N TRP A 221 8.01 -2.00 -6.13
CA TRP A 221 6.63 -1.63 -5.88
C TRP A 221 6.52 -0.72 -4.64
N TRP A 222 7.02 -1.15 -3.47
CA TRP A 222 6.98 -0.38 -2.22
C TRP A 222 7.66 0.99 -2.28
N LYS A 223 8.53 1.20 -3.26
CA LYS A 223 9.33 2.42 -3.41
C LYS A 223 8.66 3.48 -4.26
N ARG A 224 7.47 3.25 -4.83
CA ARG A 224 6.74 4.25 -5.63
C ARG A 224 5.80 5.07 -4.77
N VAL A 225 5.77 6.40 -4.98
CA VAL A 225 4.77 7.28 -4.31
C VAL A 225 3.34 6.82 -4.54
N TRP A 226 3.00 6.39 -5.76
CA TRP A 226 1.65 5.92 -6.14
C TRP A 226 1.13 4.74 -5.33
N THR A 227 2.01 3.94 -4.71
CA THR A 227 1.57 2.85 -3.82
C THR A 227 0.74 3.32 -2.65
N TRP A 228 0.86 4.58 -2.23
CA TRP A 228 0.01 5.10 -1.16
C TRP A 228 -1.47 4.98 -1.51
N GLN A 229 -1.88 5.43 -2.69
CA GLN A 229 -3.28 5.32 -3.11
C GLN A 229 -3.70 3.86 -3.31
N GLU A 230 -2.85 3.10 -4.00
CA GLU A 230 -3.10 1.69 -4.34
C GLU A 230 -3.22 0.80 -3.09
N MET A 231 -2.48 1.13 -2.03
CA MET A 231 -2.47 0.40 -0.77
C MET A 231 -3.58 0.85 0.16
N VAL A 232 -3.77 2.15 0.32
CA VAL A 232 -4.58 2.73 1.37
C VAL A 232 -6.06 2.74 1.00
N LEU A 233 -6.35 3.11 -0.25
CA LEU A 233 -7.71 3.43 -0.67
C LEU A 233 -8.62 2.23 -0.90
N PRO A 234 -8.19 1.04 -1.35
CA PRO A 234 -9.11 -0.08 -1.54
C PRO A 234 -9.87 -0.42 -0.25
N LEU A 235 -11.10 0.09 -0.13
CA LEU A 235 -11.96 -0.02 1.04
C LEU A 235 -12.80 -1.30 1.01
N GLY A 236 -13.05 -1.85 -0.18
CA GLY A 236 -13.86 -3.04 -0.38
C GLY A 236 -13.23 -4.31 0.20
N ARG A 237 -12.77 -5.24 -0.63
CA ARG A 237 -12.06 -6.44 -0.18
C ARG A 237 -10.59 -6.18 0.13
N GLY A 238 -10.10 -4.95 0.02
CA GLY A 238 -8.73 -4.58 0.34
C GLY A 238 -7.73 -4.81 -0.80
N LEU A 239 -6.45 -4.86 -0.42
CA LEU A 239 -5.31 -5.07 -1.31
C LEU A 239 -4.81 -6.51 -1.18
N TYR A 240 -4.55 -7.14 -2.32
CA TYR A 240 -3.94 -8.46 -2.43
C TYR A 240 -2.64 -8.36 -3.20
N PHE A 241 -1.62 -9.06 -2.74
CA PHE A 241 -0.32 -9.10 -3.38
C PHE A 241 -0.16 -10.42 -4.14
N ILE A 242 0.34 -10.33 -5.36
CA ILE A 242 0.72 -11.48 -6.20
C ILE A 242 2.10 -11.23 -6.79
N ALA A 243 2.89 -12.29 -7.01
CA ALA A 243 4.18 -12.14 -7.63
C ALA A 243 3.99 -11.87 -9.12
N GLU A 244 4.73 -10.93 -9.67
CA GLU A 244 4.56 -10.51 -11.06
C GLU A 244 4.92 -11.63 -12.05
N THR A 245 5.69 -12.63 -11.62
CA THR A 245 6.17 -13.78 -12.41
C THR A 245 5.39 -15.08 -12.14
N ALA A 246 4.25 -15.03 -11.44
CA ALA A 246 3.44 -16.20 -11.14
C ALA A 246 2.72 -16.75 -12.39
N SER A 247 3.23 -17.86 -12.94
CA SER A 247 2.63 -18.53 -14.10
C SER A 247 1.27 -19.17 -13.81
N HIS A 248 1.07 -19.61 -12.57
CA HIS A 248 -0.18 -20.15 -12.06
C HIS A 248 -0.49 -19.46 -10.74
N LEU A 249 -1.72 -18.98 -10.61
CA LEU A 249 -2.19 -18.40 -9.36
C LEU A 249 -3.00 -19.48 -8.63
N SER A 250 -2.57 -19.87 -7.44
CA SER A 250 -3.37 -20.61 -6.45
C SER A 250 -3.77 -19.68 -5.30
N GLU A 251 -4.53 -20.17 -4.31
CA GLU A 251 -4.82 -19.38 -3.10
C GLU A 251 -3.55 -19.12 -2.28
N ASN A 252 -2.55 -20.00 -2.37
CA ASN A 252 -1.28 -19.83 -1.67
C ASN A 252 -0.38 -18.77 -2.33
N ASP A 253 -0.67 -18.35 -3.55
CA ASP A 253 0.14 -17.38 -4.30
C ASP A 253 -0.40 -15.95 -4.19
N ILE A 254 -1.40 -15.75 -3.33
CA ILE A 254 -2.08 -14.48 -3.12
C ILE A 254 -2.15 -14.19 -1.62
N ILE A 255 -1.48 -13.13 -1.16
CA ILE A 255 -1.53 -12.71 0.24
C ILE A 255 -2.34 -11.43 0.40
N HIS A 256 -3.23 -11.40 1.39
CA HIS A 256 -4.03 -10.21 1.70
C HIS A 256 -3.24 -9.25 2.60
N ILE A 257 -3.45 -7.94 2.46
CA ILE A 257 -2.74 -6.92 3.26
C ILE A 257 -2.92 -7.06 4.78
N ASN A 258 -4.06 -7.56 5.24
CA ASN A 258 -4.25 -7.82 6.67
C ASN A 258 -3.39 -9.00 7.15
N ASP A 259 -3.16 -10.00 6.30
CA ASP A 259 -2.26 -11.13 6.60
C ASP A 259 -0.82 -10.62 6.68
N VAL A 260 -0.45 -9.65 5.82
CA VAL A 260 0.85 -8.98 5.90
C VAL A 260 1.01 -8.21 7.22
N SER A 261 -0.07 -7.55 7.66
CA SER A 261 -0.09 -6.81 8.94
C SER A 261 0.04 -7.72 10.16
N THR A 262 -0.31 -9.00 10.05
CA THR A 262 -0.05 -10.00 11.09
C THR A 262 1.45 -10.19 11.32
N PHE A 263 2.28 -10.17 10.28
CA PHE A 263 3.72 -10.30 10.44
C PHE A 263 4.34 -9.14 11.20
N ASP A 264 3.84 -7.93 11.02
CA ASP A 264 4.28 -6.75 11.79
C ASP A 264 4.12 -6.97 13.30
N ARG A 265 3.01 -7.60 13.75
CA ARG A 265 2.82 -7.98 15.15
C ARG A 265 3.85 -9.01 15.64
N MET A 266 4.31 -9.89 14.75
CA MET A 266 5.35 -10.88 15.06
C MET A 266 6.76 -10.27 15.09
N LEU A 267 7.01 -9.21 14.31
CA LEU A 267 8.32 -8.56 14.23
C LEU A 267 8.72 -7.89 15.55
N LEU A 268 7.80 -7.26 16.28
CA LEU A 268 8.15 -6.55 17.51
C LEU A 268 8.72 -7.48 18.61
N PRO A 269 8.10 -8.63 18.96
CA PRO A 269 8.70 -9.58 19.88
C PRO A 269 10.04 -10.15 19.37
N LEU A 270 10.16 -10.42 18.07
CA LEU A 270 11.42 -10.88 17.46
C LEU A 270 12.52 -9.83 17.61
N ARG A 271 12.20 -8.57 17.35
CA ARG A 271 13.10 -7.42 17.52
C ARG A 271 13.62 -7.33 18.95
N ASN A 272 12.72 -7.37 19.93
CA ASN A 272 13.07 -7.31 21.35
C ASN A 272 13.93 -8.51 21.76
N THR A 273 13.67 -9.67 21.18
CA THR A 273 14.46 -10.89 21.36
C THR A 273 15.87 -10.72 20.79
N CYS A 274 16.03 -10.20 19.57
CA CYS A 274 17.33 -9.87 18.97
C CYS A 274 18.12 -8.89 19.85
N ILE A 275 17.51 -7.81 20.30
CA ILE A 275 18.15 -6.80 21.17
C ILE A 275 18.63 -7.44 22.47
N LYS A 276 17.80 -8.29 23.10
CA LYS A 276 18.18 -9.02 24.31
C LYS A 276 19.41 -9.90 24.08
N ILE A 277 19.42 -10.71 23.02
CA ILE A 277 20.55 -11.58 22.67
C ILE A 277 21.82 -10.75 22.41
N ILE A 278 21.71 -9.68 21.63
CA ILE A 278 22.83 -8.79 21.30
C ILE A 278 23.42 -8.17 22.58
N ASN A 279 22.57 -7.71 23.50
CA ASN A 279 23.02 -7.14 24.78
C ASN A 279 23.69 -8.19 25.67
N GLU A 280 23.13 -9.39 25.78
CA GLU A 280 23.73 -10.51 26.52
C GLU A 280 25.09 -10.90 25.91
N ASN A 281 25.19 -10.97 24.59
CA ASN A 281 26.43 -11.24 23.88
C ASN A 281 27.47 -10.11 24.02
N ALA A 282 27.05 -8.84 24.04
CA ALA A 282 27.94 -7.71 24.28
C ALA A 282 28.50 -7.73 25.71
N VAL A 283 27.68 -8.10 26.69
CA VAL A 283 28.10 -8.32 28.08
C VAL A 283 29.06 -9.51 28.17
N LEU A 284 28.75 -10.65 27.52
CA LEU A 284 29.64 -11.81 27.46
C LEU A 284 30.95 -11.50 26.75
N SER A 285 30.94 -10.68 25.70
CA SER A 285 32.13 -10.19 25.02
C SER A 285 32.99 -9.37 25.99
N LYS A 286 32.42 -8.41 26.71
CA LYS A 286 33.12 -7.62 27.73
C LYS A 286 33.66 -8.47 28.89
N ILE A 287 32.87 -9.42 29.41
CA ILE A 287 33.29 -10.37 30.45
C ILE A 287 34.40 -11.27 29.92
N LYS A 288 34.36 -11.69 28.65
CA LYS A 288 35.41 -12.51 28.03
C LYS A 288 36.67 -11.72 27.71
N THR A 289 36.58 -10.45 27.34
CA THR A 289 37.76 -9.57 27.22
C THR A 289 38.39 -9.35 28.59
N ALA A 290 37.58 -9.06 29.62
CA ALA A 290 38.06 -8.97 31.00
C ALA A 290 38.64 -10.30 31.50
N SER A 291 37.99 -11.42 31.17
CA SER A 291 38.45 -12.77 31.49
C SER A 291 39.68 -13.16 30.68
N ALA A 292 39.86 -12.71 29.43
CA ALA A 292 41.07 -12.92 28.64
C ALA A 292 42.25 -12.14 29.23
N CYS A 293 42.02 -10.92 29.73
CA CYS A 293 43.00 -10.20 30.55
C CYS A 293 43.36 -10.97 31.84
N ILE A 294 42.43 -11.76 32.38
CA ILE A 294 42.65 -12.67 33.52
C ILE A 294 43.26 -14.02 33.06
N SER A 295 43.01 -14.48 31.83
CA SER A 295 43.39 -15.80 31.27
C SER A 295 44.76 -15.79 30.59
N GLU A 296 45.34 -14.62 30.34
CA GLU A 296 46.79 -14.46 30.22
C GLU A 296 47.51 -15.06 31.47
N ALA A 297 46.80 -15.22 32.60
CA ALA A 297 47.26 -15.95 33.79
C ALA A 297 46.85 -17.45 33.85
N VAL A 298 45.97 -17.97 33.00
CA VAL A 298 45.56 -19.39 33.01
C VAL A 298 45.38 -19.94 31.58
N LYS A 299 46.47 -20.48 31.03
CA LYS A 299 46.49 -21.30 29.82
C LYS A 299 45.68 -22.58 30.02
N THR A 300 44.40 -22.61 29.65
CA THR A 300 43.70 -23.78 29.05
C THR A 300 42.20 -23.51 28.89
N ARG A 301 41.78 -23.04 27.71
CA ARG A 301 40.55 -23.47 27.02
C ARG A 301 40.45 -22.74 25.68
N SER A 302 40.72 -23.47 24.60
CA SER A 302 40.38 -23.08 23.24
C SER A 302 38.84 -23.06 23.12
N LEU A 303 38.22 -21.94 23.49
CA LEU A 303 36.83 -21.66 23.15
C LEU A 303 36.78 -21.14 21.72
N ASP A 304 35.93 -21.74 20.90
CA ASP A 304 35.78 -21.44 19.47
C ASP A 304 35.11 -20.07 19.26
N LEU A 305 35.93 -19.01 19.24
CA LEU A 305 35.52 -17.62 18.99
C LEU A 305 34.89 -17.44 17.60
N SER A 306 35.25 -18.29 16.63
CA SER A 306 34.72 -18.20 15.27
C SER A 306 33.22 -18.50 15.24
N ARG A 307 32.77 -19.47 16.06
CA ARG A 307 31.37 -19.82 16.21
C ARG A 307 30.57 -18.65 16.80
N ILE A 308 31.04 -18.07 17.90
CA ILE A 308 30.36 -16.93 18.55
C ILE A 308 30.25 -15.73 17.61
N HIS A 309 31.30 -15.46 16.83
CA HIS A 309 31.29 -14.35 15.87
C HIS A 309 30.26 -14.58 14.74
N LYS A 310 30.22 -15.79 14.18
CA LYS A 310 29.23 -16.14 13.14
C LYS A 310 27.80 -16.03 13.66
N GLU A 311 27.56 -16.45 14.90
CA GLU A 311 26.25 -16.38 15.54
C GLU A 311 25.81 -14.93 15.72
N TRP A 312 26.69 -14.07 16.26
CA TRP A 312 26.41 -12.65 16.48
C TRP A 312 26.02 -11.90 15.19
N HIS A 313 26.63 -12.25 14.05
CA HIS A 313 26.27 -11.69 12.75
C HIS A 313 24.85 -12.05 12.30
N ILE A 314 24.34 -13.23 12.69
CA ILE A 314 22.98 -13.65 12.35
C ILE A 314 21.97 -12.77 13.08
N GLU A 315 22.15 -12.52 14.39
CA GLU A 315 21.20 -11.71 15.15
C GLU A 315 21.25 -10.22 14.77
N ILE A 316 22.43 -9.67 14.46
CA ILE A 316 22.56 -8.30 13.93
C ILE A 316 21.86 -8.21 12.57
N SER A 317 22.13 -9.13 11.65
CA SER A 317 21.49 -9.13 10.32
C SER A 317 19.97 -9.27 10.42
N ALA A 318 19.47 -10.11 11.34
CA ALA A 318 18.04 -10.23 11.60
C ALA A 318 17.46 -8.91 12.13
N LEU A 319 18.12 -8.25 13.08
CA LEU A 319 17.66 -6.97 13.62
C LEU A 319 17.61 -5.88 12.54
N GLU A 320 18.65 -5.76 11.71
CA GLU A 320 18.70 -4.81 10.60
C GLU A 320 17.55 -5.03 9.61
N LYS A 321 17.24 -6.29 9.28
CA LYS A 321 16.11 -6.65 8.42
C LYS A 321 14.78 -6.31 9.07
N ILE A 322 14.61 -6.59 10.36
CA ILE A 322 13.38 -6.24 11.09
C ILE A 322 13.17 -4.73 11.07
N ASP A 323 14.20 -3.94 11.41
CA ASP A 323 14.14 -2.49 11.42
C ASP A 323 13.83 -1.92 10.01
N ALA A 324 14.41 -2.51 8.95
CA ALA A 324 14.14 -2.13 7.57
C ALA A 324 12.68 -2.38 7.14
N VAL A 325 12.03 -3.42 7.71
CA VAL A 325 10.64 -3.79 7.40
C VAL A 325 9.63 -2.97 8.21
N SER A 326 9.97 -2.60 9.45
CA SER A 326 9.04 -1.90 10.35
C SER A 326 8.58 -0.55 9.80
N GLY A 327 9.44 0.19 9.09
CA GLY A 327 9.10 1.49 8.50
C GLY A 327 7.91 1.42 7.52
N PRO A 328 8.04 0.68 6.40
CA PRO A 328 6.95 0.51 5.44
C PRO A 328 5.64 -0.02 6.04
N MET A 329 5.71 -0.89 7.05
CA MET A 329 4.53 -1.45 7.71
C MET A 329 3.82 -0.44 8.59
N GLU A 330 4.58 0.33 9.36
CA GLU A 330 4.04 1.41 10.20
C GLU A 330 3.38 2.50 9.33
N GLU A 331 4.02 2.87 8.22
CA GLU A 331 3.48 3.77 7.20
C GLU A 331 2.13 3.26 6.67
N MET A 332 2.08 2.00 6.25
CA MET A 332 0.87 1.34 5.77
C MET A 332 -0.25 1.36 6.81
N ARG A 333 0.07 0.97 8.05
CA ARG A 333 -0.88 0.90 9.15
C ARG A 333 -1.49 2.26 9.44
N ARG A 334 -0.67 3.32 9.56
CA ARG A 334 -1.13 4.70 9.82
C ARG A 334 -2.09 5.18 8.74
N ALA A 335 -1.74 4.99 7.47
CA ALA A 335 -2.60 5.46 6.40
C ALA A 335 -3.87 4.64 6.22
N LYS A 336 -3.84 3.33 6.48
CA LYS A 336 -5.06 2.51 6.54
C LYS A 336 -6.00 2.96 7.67
N CYS A 337 -5.46 3.26 8.85
CA CYS A 337 -6.24 3.84 9.93
C CYS A 337 -6.88 5.16 9.50
N TYR A 338 -6.10 6.09 8.91
CA TYR A 338 -6.62 7.35 8.40
C TYR A 338 -7.71 7.17 7.34
N SER A 339 -7.54 6.25 6.39
CA SER A 339 -8.55 5.93 5.37
C SER A 339 -9.87 5.50 6.00
N ALA A 340 -9.82 4.62 7.01
CA ALA A 340 -11.01 4.22 7.76
C ALA A 340 -11.65 5.40 8.51
N TYR A 341 -10.86 6.28 9.13
CA TYR A 341 -11.37 7.45 9.86
C TYR A 341 -11.98 8.51 8.94
N ARG A 342 -11.35 8.82 7.80
CA ARG A 342 -11.87 9.78 6.82
C ARG A 342 -13.32 9.48 6.42
N MET A 343 -13.70 8.20 6.45
CA MET A 343 -15.03 7.73 6.09
C MET A 343 -16.09 7.88 7.18
N VAL A 344 -15.70 7.81 8.45
CA VAL A 344 -16.64 7.76 9.59
C VAL A 344 -16.61 9.06 10.37
N GLU A 345 -15.42 9.46 10.79
CA GLU A 345 -15.20 10.64 11.61
C GLU A 345 -13.78 11.15 11.43
N PHE A 346 -13.65 12.41 11.01
CA PHE A 346 -12.36 13.04 10.78
C PHE A 346 -11.55 13.20 12.08
N ASP A 347 -10.60 12.32 12.36
CA ASP A 347 -9.66 12.46 13.47
C ASP A 347 -8.45 13.35 13.06
N PRO A 348 -8.24 14.53 13.70
CA PRO A 348 -7.10 15.39 13.41
C PRO A 348 -5.73 14.73 13.59
N MET A 349 -5.60 13.77 14.51
CA MET A 349 -4.32 13.08 14.70
C MET A 349 -4.02 12.17 13.52
N SER A 350 -5.03 11.47 13.02
CA SER A 350 -4.84 10.55 11.90
C SER A 350 -4.30 11.22 10.63
N ILE A 351 -4.68 12.47 10.32
CA ILE A 351 -4.09 13.20 9.18
C ILE A 351 -2.66 13.68 9.45
N VAL A 352 -2.37 14.11 10.68
CA VAL A 352 -1.01 14.49 11.09
C VAL A 352 -0.10 13.28 10.98
N ASP A 353 -0.50 12.13 11.52
CA ASP A 353 0.25 10.88 11.48
C ASP A 353 0.53 10.42 10.04
N VAL A 354 -0.43 10.61 9.12
CA VAL A 354 -0.23 10.32 7.69
C VAL A 354 0.76 11.28 7.05
N ILE A 355 0.65 12.58 7.28
CA ILE A 355 1.59 13.56 6.73
C ILE A 355 3.00 13.36 7.30
N GLU A 356 3.13 13.04 8.59
CA GLU A 356 4.42 12.65 9.19
C GLU A 356 4.99 11.39 8.54
N SER A 357 4.15 10.39 8.25
CA SER A 357 4.58 9.16 7.57
C SER A 357 5.11 9.43 6.16
N PHE A 358 4.60 10.45 5.47
CA PHE A 358 5.18 10.89 4.19
C PHE A 358 6.57 11.48 4.38
N GLY A 359 6.77 12.22 5.48
CA GLY A 359 8.03 12.84 5.85
C GLY A 359 9.15 11.87 6.25
N THR A 360 8.82 10.60 6.53
CA THR A 360 9.81 9.54 6.78
C THR A 360 9.96 8.58 5.59
N SER A 361 9.12 8.70 4.57
CA SER A 361 9.02 7.68 3.52
C SER A 361 10.15 7.79 2.49
N PRO A 362 10.87 6.70 2.18
CA PRO A 362 11.94 6.69 1.18
C PRO A 362 11.42 6.57 -0.27
N ARG A 363 10.09 6.59 -0.46
CA ARG A 363 9.44 6.45 -1.76
C ARG A 363 9.84 7.56 -2.72
N ARG A 364 9.89 7.22 -4.01
CA ARG A 364 10.36 8.07 -5.11
C ARG A 364 9.37 8.04 -6.27
N CYS A 365 9.46 9.02 -7.13
CA CYS A 365 8.73 9.08 -8.39
C CYS A 365 9.65 9.51 -9.54
N MET A 366 9.20 9.29 -10.77
CA MET A 366 9.92 9.70 -11.98
C MET A 366 9.57 11.13 -12.39
N ASP A 367 8.31 11.52 -12.21
CA ASP A 367 7.85 12.89 -12.42
C ASP A 367 7.80 13.61 -11.06
N PRO A 368 8.55 14.70 -10.85
CA PRO A 368 8.51 15.48 -9.62
C PRO A 368 7.11 15.84 -9.13
N VAL A 369 6.14 16.08 -10.03
CA VAL A 369 4.78 16.44 -9.62
C VAL A 369 4.05 15.29 -8.89
N ASP A 370 4.49 14.05 -9.12
CA ASP A 370 3.89 12.86 -8.50
C ASP A 370 4.16 12.78 -6.99
N TYR A 371 5.12 13.54 -6.45
CA TYR A 371 5.25 13.68 -5.00
C TYR A 371 3.97 14.26 -4.38
N VAL A 372 3.23 15.09 -5.12
CA VAL A 372 1.92 15.61 -4.72
C VAL A 372 0.80 14.69 -5.21
N TYR A 373 0.73 14.43 -6.52
CA TYR A 373 -0.38 13.67 -7.10
C TYR A 373 -0.50 12.24 -6.57
N GLY A 374 0.63 11.62 -6.23
CA GLY A 374 0.67 10.27 -5.68
C GLY A 374 0.05 10.15 -4.29
N VAL A 375 -0.20 11.25 -3.57
CA VAL A 375 -0.86 11.25 -2.24
C VAL A 375 -2.23 11.94 -2.21
N LEU A 376 -2.68 12.58 -3.30
CA LEU A 376 -3.96 13.29 -3.33
C LEU A 376 -5.18 12.36 -3.24
N GLY A 377 -5.07 11.08 -3.60
CA GLY A 377 -6.18 10.17 -3.32
C GLY A 377 -6.35 9.92 -1.82
N VAL A 378 -5.25 10.00 -1.05
CA VAL A 378 -5.26 9.80 0.41
C VAL A 378 -5.78 11.06 1.10
N ILE A 379 -5.21 12.23 0.80
CA ILE A 379 -5.62 13.51 1.41
C ILE A 379 -6.74 14.15 0.58
N PRO A 380 -7.85 14.65 1.16
CA PRO A 380 -9.00 15.17 0.41
C PRO A 380 -8.75 16.55 -0.23
N PHE A 381 -7.71 16.67 -1.06
CA PHE A 381 -7.30 17.88 -1.75
C PHE A 381 -7.65 17.78 -3.23
N ASP A 382 -8.42 18.75 -3.71
CA ASP A 382 -8.73 18.91 -5.12
C ASP A 382 -7.71 19.86 -5.75
N ILE A 383 -6.68 19.30 -6.39
CA ILE A 383 -5.63 20.04 -7.07
C ILE A 383 -5.64 19.62 -8.54
N PRO A 384 -5.89 20.55 -9.49
CA PRO A 384 -5.91 20.21 -10.91
C PRO A 384 -4.53 19.73 -11.37
N ARG A 385 -4.50 18.97 -12.48
CA ARG A 385 -3.25 18.53 -13.09
C ARG A 385 -2.45 19.73 -13.62
N MET A 386 -1.19 19.85 -13.23
CA MET A 386 -0.25 20.86 -13.68
C MET A 386 1.10 20.20 -13.94
N THR A 387 1.88 20.80 -14.83
CA THR A 387 3.22 20.32 -15.21
C THR A 387 4.36 21.04 -14.49
N ASP A 388 4.08 22.18 -13.85
CA ASP A 388 5.05 23.00 -13.13
C ASP A 388 5.13 22.55 -11.67
N PRO A 389 6.22 21.88 -11.24
CA PRO A 389 6.30 21.31 -9.90
C PRO A 389 6.20 22.36 -8.78
N LYS A 390 6.70 23.58 -9.02
CA LYS A 390 6.62 24.67 -8.05
C LYS A 390 5.17 25.09 -7.83
N LYS A 391 4.39 25.23 -8.90
CA LYS A 391 2.97 25.62 -8.80
C LYS A 391 2.13 24.52 -8.14
N VAL A 392 2.37 23.25 -8.47
CA VAL A 392 1.68 22.11 -7.85
C VAL A 392 1.93 22.12 -6.34
N TRP A 393 3.18 22.29 -5.91
CA TRP A 393 3.52 22.35 -4.49
C TRP A 393 2.89 23.55 -3.78
N GLN A 394 2.89 24.73 -4.39
CA GLN A 394 2.25 25.92 -3.83
C GLN A 394 0.73 25.73 -3.65
N GLN A 395 0.05 25.07 -4.60
CA GLN A 395 -1.37 24.73 -4.46
C GLN A 395 -1.59 23.75 -3.31
N PHE A 396 -0.73 22.74 -3.18
CA PHE A 396 -0.78 21.79 -2.06
C PHE A 396 -0.65 22.51 -0.71
N LEU A 397 0.33 23.40 -0.56
CA LEU A 397 0.49 24.20 0.66
C LEU A 397 -0.73 25.10 0.92
N SER A 398 -1.29 25.73 -0.11
CA SER A 398 -2.50 26.56 0.03
C SER A 398 -3.70 25.77 0.57
N HIS A 399 -3.88 24.53 0.13
CA HIS A 399 -4.94 23.66 0.66
C HIS A 399 -4.63 23.19 2.09
N LEU A 400 -3.37 22.89 2.39
CA LEU A 400 -2.95 22.54 3.74
C LEU A 400 -3.15 23.70 4.72
N GLU A 401 -2.82 24.93 4.34
CA GLU A 401 -3.04 26.14 5.16
C GLU A 401 -4.50 26.32 5.54
N LYS A 402 -5.43 26.06 4.62
CA LYS A 402 -6.88 26.11 4.88
C LYS A 402 -7.33 25.01 5.84
N LEU A 403 -6.64 23.87 5.85
CA LEU A 403 -6.95 22.73 6.71
C LEU A 403 -6.41 22.88 8.14
N ILE A 404 -5.33 23.65 8.34
CA ILE A 404 -4.69 23.80 9.65
C ILE A 404 -5.62 24.41 10.73
N PRO A 405 -6.38 25.51 10.49
CA PRO A 405 -7.26 26.07 11.51
C PRO A 405 -8.34 25.10 12.05
N PRO A 406 -9.12 24.38 11.22
CA PRO A 406 -10.08 23.41 11.74
C PRO A 406 -9.37 22.25 12.47
N LEU A 407 -8.19 21.83 12.01
CA LEU A 407 -7.38 20.84 12.71
C LEU A 407 -6.96 21.31 14.11
N LYS A 408 -6.44 22.53 14.24
CA LYS A 408 -6.08 23.14 15.53
C LYS A 408 -7.25 23.13 16.50
N LYS A 409 -8.42 23.61 16.03
CA LYS A 409 -9.64 23.71 16.85
C LYS A 409 -10.06 22.35 17.38
N ARG A 410 -10.10 21.33 16.51
CA ARG A 410 -10.52 19.98 16.89
C ARG A 410 -9.47 19.28 17.77
N MET A 411 -8.19 19.43 17.45
CA MET A 411 -7.07 18.92 18.26
C MET A 411 -7.12 19.46 19.69
N ALA A 412 -7.30 20.77 19.85
CA ALA A 412 -7.38 21.40 21.17
C ALA A 412 -8.55 20.86 22.03
N SER A 413 -9.65 20.45 21.39
CA SER A 413 -10.78 19.83 22.09
C SER A 413 -10.56 18.36 22.46
N MET A 414 -9.87 17.60 21.61
CA MET A 414 -9.67 16.16 21.80
C MET A 414 -8.43 15.82 22.63
N ARG A 415 -7.35 16.59 22.45
CA ARG A 415 -6.02 16.39 23.07
C ARG A 415 -5.41 17.74 23.43
N PRO A 416 -5.83 18.39 24.53
CA PRO A 416 -5.39 19.74 24.91
C PRO A 416 -3.88 19.86 25.20
N GLN A 417 -3.18 18.74 25.35
CA GLN A 417 -1.73 18.63 25.47
C GLN A 417 -0.99 18.65 24.11
N VAL A 418 -1.70 18.52 22.99
CA VAL A 418 -1.13 18.55 21.64
C VAL A 418 -1.55 19.84 20.93
N LYS A 419 -0.59 20.61 20.44
CA LYS A 419 -0.83 21.86 19.72
C LYS A 419 -0.24 21.80 18.32
N ILE A 420 -1.08 21.99 17.31
CA ILE A 420 -0.60 22.21 15.95
C ILE A 420 -0.21 23.69 15.82
N GLN A 421 1.04 23.98 15.53
CA GLN A 421 1.55 25.34 15.37
C GLN A 421 1.33 25.88 13.95
N GLY A 422 1.43 25.03 12.94
CA GLY A 422 1.22 25.42 11.55
C GLY A 422 2.06 24.59 10.59
N ILE A 423 2.25 25.13 9.38
CA ILE A 423 3.18 24.61 8.38
C ILE A 423 4.58 25.13 8.70
N ASN A 424 5.60 24.30 8.55
CA ASN A 424 6.99 24.68 8.75
C ASN A 424 7.50 25.58 7.61
N ASP A 425 8.24 26.66 7.94
CA ASP A 425 8.79 27.59 6.95
C ASP A 425 9.66 26.91 5.87
N ARG A 426 10.32 25.79 6.22
CA ARG A 426 11.07 24.95 5.26
C ARG A 426 10.18 24.51 4.09
N ALA A 427 8.90 24.23 4.32
CA ALA A 427 8.00 23.71 3.30
C ALA A 427 7.89 24.66 2.10
N TYR A 428 7.92 25.97 2.31
CA TYR A 428 7.86 26.97 1.23
C TYR A 428 9.14 27.05 0.40
N GLN A 429 10.23 26.42 0.84
CA GLN A 429 11.52 26.37 0.17
C GLN A 429 11.76 25.06 -0.60
N VAL A 430 10.86 24.08 -0.46
CA VAL A 430 10.99 22.78 -1.13
C VAL A 430 10.86 22.95 -2.65
N ASP A 431 11.82 22.39 -3.37
CA ASP A 431 11.79 22.24 -4.83
C ASP A 431 11.62 20.77 -5.19
N LEU A 432 10.41 20.40 -5.62
CA LEU A 432 10.06 19.03 -6.00
C LEU A 432 11.00 18.47 -7.08
N SER A 433 11.54 19.31 -7.97
CA SER A 433 12.43 18.85 -9.06
C SER A 433 13.78 18.34 -8.58
N THR A 434 14.17 18.71 -7.36
CA THR A 434 15.43 18.29 -6.72
C THR A 434 15.24 17.20 -5.66
N ALA A 435 13.99 16.90 -5.31
CA ALA A 435 13.66 15.92 -4.27
C ALA A 435 14.00 14.49 -4.73
N SER A 436 14.80 13.80 -3.92
CA SER A 436 15.22 12.42 -4.21
C SER A 436 14.20 11.38 -3.73
N ASN A 437 13.38 11.75 -2.75
CA ASN A 437 12.33 10.92 -2.17
C ASN A 437 11.28 11.78 -1.42
N MET A 438 10.21 11.15 -0.91
CA MET A 438 9.13 11.83 -0.18
C MET A 438 9.61 12.54 1.11
N ALA A 439 10.59 12.01 1.83
CA ALA A 439 11.12 12.66 3.02
C ALA A 439 11.75 14.03 2.71
N ASP A 440 12.35 14.23 1.54
CA ASP A 440 12.87 15.54 1.14
C ASP A 440 11.76 16.61 1.06
N VAL A 441 10.54 16.17 0.70
CA VAL A 441 9.35 17.00 0.47
C VAL A 441 8.54 17.23 1.74
N TYR A 442 8.27 16.15 2.50
CA TYR A 442 7.27 16.15 3.58
C TYR A 442 7.86 16.17 4.99
N ASN A 443 9.18 16.00 5.15
CA ASN A 443 9.80 15.93 6.47
C ASN A 443 9.60 17.23 7.26
N ASN A 444 9.04 17.10 8.47
CA ASN A 444 8.65 18.21 9.35
C ASN A 444 7.69 19.21 8.71
N LEU A 445 6.80 18.76 7.81
CA LEU A 445 5.86 19.64 7.11
C LEU A 445 4.90 20.37 8.07
N ILE A 446 4.36 19.67 9.06
CA ILE A 446 3.49 20.23 10.10
C ILE A 446 4.26 20.30 11.41
N ILE A 447 4.21 21.44 12.09
CA ILE A 447 4.80 21.62 13.41
C ILE A 447 3.76 21.24 14.48
N VAL A 448 4.08 20.23 15.27
CA VAL A 448 3.26 19.74 16.39
C VAL A 448 4.07 19.87 17.68
N GLU A 449 3.50 20.52 18.68
CA GLU A 449 4.07 20.62 20.02
C GLU A 449 3.28 19.75 21.00
N VAL A 450 4.00 18.98 21.81
CA VAL A 450 3.42 18.17 22.88
C VAL A 450 3.84 18.76 24.22
N ASP A 451 2.86 19.19 25.01
CA ASP A 451 3.04 19.69 26.36
C ASP A 451 3.23 18.50 27.31
N ALA A 452 4.48 18.08 27.48
CA ALA A 452 4.86 16.95 28.34
C ALA A 452 4.44 17.13 29.81
N SER A 453 4.16 18.37 30.26
CA SER A 453 3.73 18.64 31.64
C SER A 453 2.29 18.21 31.94
N LYS A 454 1.52 17.87 30.90
CA LYS A 454 0.11 17.47 30.99
C LYS A 454 -0.12 15.97 30.77
N TRP A 455 0.95 15.17 30.77
CA TRP A 455 0.90 13.72 30.64
C TRP A 455 0.83 13.01 31.98
#